data_AF-A0A2S7QGN8-F1
#
_entry.id   AF-A0A2S7QGN8-F1
#
_cell.length_a   1.000
_cell.length_b   1.000
_cell.length_c   1.000
_cell.angle_alpha   90.00
_cell.angle_beta   90.00
_cell.angle_gamma   90.00
#
_symmetry.space_group_name_H-M   'P 1'
#
loop_
_entity.id
_entity.type
_entity.pdbx_description
1 polymer ?
#
loop_
_entity_poly.entity_id
_entity_poly.type
_entity_poly.pdbx_seq_one_letter_code
_entity_poly.pdbx_strand_id
1 'polypeptide(L)'
;MAKWGSVKRRHIAVKATAVETLQGQFSGYGSTSAVIARTLDRMGLKEPLEHWSDETIDAVVNAFTDEKFPTVIALNKIDHADADKNISKIAKMQDPKRIVLCSAISEVFLRKLAKQGFVKYTEGSEFVDTREDLIADGDPDGGGLKELDEKLKTRIENLKDMVLYRFGSTGVVQVLQRAAELLGLVPVFPVRNVGALTGTGSEKVFRDCVLVKKGTTVAECARKVMGDAPLAYVEGAGGVRVSEDAIVSVGSNDVSFFVLFMFNSLTFLDLILQGWQSMKG
;
A
#
# COMPACT_ATOMS: atom_id res chain seq x y z
N MET A 1 3.50 19.11 -31.23
CA MET A 1 4.73 18.78 -31.97
C MET A 1 5.76 19.91 -32.03
N ALA A 2 5.39 21.19 -32.18
CA ALA A 2 6.36 22.31 -32.28
C ALA A 2 7.38 22.44 -31.12
N LYS A 3 7.05 21.96 -29.91
CA LYS A 3 7.95 22.01 -28.74
C LYS A 3 9.10 21.00 -28.82
N TRP A 4 8.92 19.83 -29.43
CA TRP A 4 9.98 18.79 -29.48
C TRP A 4 11.21 19.25 -30.26
N GLY A 5 11.01 19.97 -31.37
CA GLY A 5 12.13 20.54 -32.14
C GLY A 5 12.99 21.54 -31.34
N SER A 6 12.42 22.21 -30.33
CA SER A 6 13.19 23.05 -29.41
C SER A 6 14.00 22.21 -28.41
N VAL A 7 13.37 21.16 -27.85
CA VAL A 7 14.03 20.21 -26.94
C VAL A 7 15.21 19.52 -27.63
N LYS A 8 15.02 19.02 -28.85
CA LYS A 8 16.07 18.40 -29.68
C LYS A 8 17.25 19.36 -29.94
N ARG A 9 16.98 20.62 -30.32
CA ARG A 9 18.04 21.61 -30.54
C ARG A 9 18.85 21.87 -29.26
N ARG A 10 18.17 22.01 -28.12
CA ARG A 10 18.84 22.19 -26.82
C ARG A 10 19.67 20.97 -26.43
N HIS A 11 19.12 19.77 -26.59
CA HIS A 11 19.79 18.49 -26.32
C HIS A 11 21.15 18.40 -27.04
N ILE A 12 21.16 18.68 -28.35
CA ILE A 12 22.37 18.67 -29.18
C ILE A 12 23.36 19.77 -28.71
N ALA A 13 22.86 20.99 -28.49
CA ALA A 13 23.70 22.13 -28.14
C ALA A 13 24.47 21.92 -26.82
N VAL A 14 23.84 21.29 -25.83
CA VAL A 14 24.46 21.03 -24.51
C VAL A 14 25.13 19.66 -24.41
N LYS A 15 25.06 18.83 -25.47
CA LYS A 15 25.54 17.44 -25.49
C LYS A 15 25.00 16.61 -24.31
N ALA A 16 23.74 16.83 -23.95
CA ALA A 16 23.10 16.08 -22.87
C ALA A 16 22.88 14.62 -23.26
N THR A 17 22.77 13.76 -22.26
CA THR A 17 22.27 12.40 -22.46
C THR A 17 20.74 12.41 -22.65
N ALA A 18 20.20 11.33 -23.23
CA ALA A 18 18.75 11.15 -23.34
C ALA A 18 18.08 11.15 -21.95
N VAL A 19 18.74 10.54 -20.95
CA VAL A 19 18.26 10.49 -19.57
C VAL A 19 18.11 11.89 -18.96
N GLU A 20 19.12 12.74 -19.06
CA GLU A 20 19.07 14.11 -18.52
C GLU A 20 18.00 14.95 -19.21
N THR A 21 17.89 14.80 -20.52
CA THR A 21 16.93 15.58 -21.33
C THR A 21 15.50 15.23 -20.95
N LEU A 22 15.18 13.93 -20.89
CA LEU A 22 13.85 13.45 -20.52
C LEU A 22 13.56 13.67 -19.04
N GLN A 23 14.54 13.52 -18.14
CA GLN A 23 14.36 13.85 -16.73
C GLN A 23 13.98 15.32 -16.54
N GLY A 24 14.62 16.24 -17.28
CA GLY A 24 14.25 17.65 -17.27
C GLY A 24 12.81 17.89 -17.75
N GLN A 25 12.40 17.23 -18.83
CA GLN A 25 11.03 17.35 -19.36
C GLN A 25 9.97 16.73 -18.43
N PHE A 26 10.29 15.62 -17.77
CA PHE A 26 9.37 14.89 -16.90
C PHE A 26 9.53 15.21 -15.41
N SER A 27 10.35 16.20 -15.06
CA SER A 27 10.60 16.63 -13.67
C SER A 27 9.32 17.05 -12.96
N GLY A 28 8.38 17.69 -13.67
CA GLY A 28 7.06 18.08 -13.13
C GLY A 28 6.19 16.90 -12.68
N TYR A 29 6.50 15.67 -13.13
CA TYR A 29 5.82 14.44 -12.72
C TYR A 29 6.56 13.68 -11.60
N GLY A 30 7.58 14.29 -11.00
CA GLY A 30 8.42 13.66 -9.98
C GLY A 30 9.27 12.51 -10.53
N SER A 31 9.68 12.60 -11.81
CA SER A 31 10.56 11.62 -12.41
C SER A 31 11.99 11.74 -11.89
N THR A 32 12.66 10.60 -11.70
CA THR A 32 14.08 10.53 -11.35
C THR A 32 14.88 10.00 -12.53
N SER A 33 16.17 10.32 -12.62
CA SER A 33 17.05 9.79 -13.66
C SER A 33 17.05 8.26 -13.69
N ALA A 34 16.92 7.61 -12.52
CA ALA A 34 16.81 6.16 -12.40
C ALA A 34 15.53 5.59 -13.05
N VAL A 35 14.38 6.29 -12.93
CA VAL A 35 13.14 5.88 -13.61
C VAL A 35 13.31 5.98 -15.12
N ILE A 36 13.82 7.12 -15.61
CA ILE A 36 14.03 7.34 -17.05
C ILE A 36 15.00 6.31 -17.64
N ALA A 37 16.12 6.06 -16.96
CA ALA A 37 17.10 5.07 -17.40
C ALA A 37 16.45 3.69 -17.54
N ARG A 38 15.72 3.21 -16.52
CA ARG A 38 15.01 1.93 -16.59
C ARG A 38 13.97 1.88 -17.71
N THR A 39 13.26 2.98 -17.96
CA THR A 39 12.29 3.06 -19.08
C THR A 39 13.02 2.87 -20.41
N LEU A 40 14.09 3.62 -20.66
CA LEU A 40 14.85 3.54 -21.91
C LEU A 40 15.52 2.18 -22.10
N ASP A 41 16.08 1.61 -21.03
CA ASP A 41 16.70 0.29 -21.03
C ASP A 41 15.68 -0.80 -21.39
N ARG A 42 14.46 -0.73 -20.82
CA ARG A 42 13.38 -1.69 -21.12
C ARG A 42 12.92 -1.60 -22.57
N MET A 43 12.90 -0.40 -23.14
CA MET A 43 12.55 -0.20 -24.55
C MET A 43 13.65 -0.65 -25.50
N GLY A 44 14.91 -0.72 -25.04
CA GLY A 44 16.04 -1.12 -25.87
C GLY A 44 16.30 -0.20 -27.07
N LEU A 45 15.96 1.09 -26.95
CA LEU A 45 16.13 2.07 -28.02
C LEU A 45 17.62 2.28 -28.30
N LYS A 46 18.04 1.95 -29.52
CA LYS A 46 19.42 2.13 -29.98
C LYS A 46 19.65 3.45 -30.71
N GLU A 47 18.57 4.05 -31.20
CA GLU A 47 18.63 5.30 -31.93
C GLU A 47 18.83 6.48 -30.97
N PRO A 48 19.78 7.40 -31.26
CA PRO A 48 19.95 8.62 -30.49
C PRO A 48 18.67 9.48 -30.48
N LEU A 49 18.47 10.24 -29.39
CA LEU A 49 17.25 11.03 -29.15
C LEU A 49 16.94 12.01 -30.29
N GLU A 50 17.98 12.57 -30.90
CA GLU A 50 17.86 13.46 -32.05
C GLU A 50 17.25 12.79 -33.29
N HIS A 51 17.25 11.47 -33.40
CA HIS A 51 16.71 10.76 -34.57
C HIS A 51 15.31 10.18 -34.33
N TRP A 52 14.74 10.34 -33.14
CA TRP A 52 13.43 9.79 -32.82
C TRP A 52 12.32 10.39 -33.69
N SER A 53 11.52 9.50 -34.28
CA SER A 53 10.27 9.86 -34.97
C SER A 53 9.16 10.20 -33.96
N ASP A 54 8.05 10.78 -34.45
CA ASP A 54 6.90 11.07 -33.61
C ASP A 54 6.29 9.80 -32.97
N GLU A 55 6.32 8.68 -33.70
CA GLU A 55 5.87 7.37 -33.19
C GLU A 55 6.79 6.86 -32.08
N THR A 56 8.11 7.10 -32.21
CA THR A 56 9.08 6.73 -31.18
C THR A 56 8.87 7.56 -29.92
N ILE A 57 8.59 8.86 -30.08
CA ILE A 57 8.29 9.74 -28.95
C ILE A 57 7.02 9.27 -28.23
N ASP A 58 5.96 8.93 -28.97
CA ASP A 58 4.72 8.41 -28.38
C ASP A 58 4.96 7.10 -27.61
N ALA A 59 5.73 6.17 -28.21
CA ALA A 59 6.12 4.93 -27.55
C ALA A 59 6.92 5.19 -26.25
N VAL A 60 7.85 6.16 -26.25
CA VAL A 60 8.63 6.53 -25.05
C VAL A 60 7.74 7.13 -23.98
N VAL A 61 6.79 7.99 -24.34
CA VAL A 61 5.84 8.60 -23.40
C VAL A 61 4.94 7.54 -22.78
N ASN A 62 4.43 6.59 -23.58
CA ASN A 62 3.61 5.49 -23.09
C ASN A 62 4.40 4.58 -22.15
N ALA A 63 5.62 4.18 -22.53
CA ALA A 63 6.50 3.36 -21.69
C ALA A 63 6.89 4.07 -20.38
N PHE A 64 7.15 5.38 -20.43
CA PHE A 64 7.40 6.18 -19.24
C PHE A 64 6.17 6.22 -18.33
N THR A 65 4.98 6.38 -18.91
CA THR A 65 3.72 6.43 -18.16
C THR A 65 3.46 5.10 -17.45
N ASP A 66 3.65 3.97 -18.12
CA ASP A 66 3.51 2.64 -17.51
C ASP A 66 4.53 2.39 -16.38
N GLU A 67 5.78 2.81 -16.54
CA GLU A 67 6.81 2.68 -15.49
C GLU A 67 6.56 3.61 -14.30
N LYS A 68 6.14 4.86 -14.56
CA LYS A 68 6.01 5.89 -13.54
C LYS A 68 4.69 5.83 -12.78
N PHE A 69 3.63 5.38 -13.45
CA PHE A 69 2.26 5.33 -12.96
C PHE A 69 1.69 3.92 -13.12
N PRO A 70 2.23 2.94 -12.37
CA PRO A 70 1.72 1.60 -12.45
C PRO A 70 0.25 1.59 -11.97
N THR A 71 -0.64 1.03 -12.79
CA THR A 71 -2.10 1.22 -12.67
C THR A 71 -2.83 -0.10 -12.55
N VAL A 72 -3.79 -0.15 -11.63
CA VAL A 72 -4.78 -1.23 -11.45
C VAL A 72 -6.12 -0.76 -12.02
N ILE A 73 -6.78 -1.61 -12.79
CA ILE A 73 -8.07 -1.38 -13.44
C ILE A 73 -9.16 -2.07 -12.63
N ALA A 74 -9.95 -1.28 -11.90
CA ALA A 74 -11.11 -1.77 -11.18
C ALA A 74 -12.34 -1.79 -12.11
N LEU A 75 -12.81 -2.99 -12.48
CA LEU A 75 -14.05 -3.17 -13.22
C LEU A 75 -15.22 -3.22 -12.26
N ASN A 76 -15.72 -2.02 -11.94
CA ASN A 76 -16.84 -1.85 -11.01
C ASN A 76 -18.19 -2.23 -11.65
N LYS A 77 -19.18 -2.51 -10.79
CA LYS A 77 -20.58 -2.86 -11.12
C LYS A 77 -20.80 -4.31 -11.56
N ILE A 78 -20.05 -5.24 -10.98
CA ILE A 78 -20.25 -6.69 -11.23
C ILE A 78 -21.60 -7.22 -10.70
N ASP A 79 -22.29 -6.43 -9.86
CA ASP A 79 -23.66 -6.67 -9.41
C ASP A 79 -24.73 -6.44 -10.49
N HIS A 80 -24.37 -5.96 -11.69
CA HIS A 80 -25.32 -5.77 -12.78
C HIS A 80 -25.42 -7.02 -13.66
N ALA A 81 -26.63 -7.39 -14.10
CA ALA A 81 -26.86 -8.56 -14.96
C ALA A 81 -26.03 -8.56 -16.27
N ASP A 82 -25.80 -7.38 -16.84
CA ASP A 82 -25.00 -7.21 -18.06
C ASP A 82 -23.47 -7.16 -17.84
N ALA A 83 -22.99 -7.36 -16.61
CA ALA A 83 -21.57 -7.19 -16.28
C ALA A 83 -20.66 -8.13 -17.10
N ASP A 84 -21.07 -9.38 -17.31
CA ASP A 84 -20.24 -10.41 -17.95
C ASP A 84 -19.80 -10.06 -19.36
N LYS A 85 -20.69 -9.45 -20.15
CA LYS A 85 -20.40 -9.03 -21.52
C LYS A 85 -19.34 -7.93 -21.53
N ASN A 86 -19.43 -6.97 -20.61
CA ASN A 86 -18.49 -5.86 -20.50
C ASN A 86 -17.14 -6.33 -19.94
N ILE A 87 -17.15 -7.19 -18.92
CA ILE A 87 -15.95 -7.82 -18.36
C ILE A 87 -15.21 -8.56 -19.47
N SER A 88 -15.89 -9.41 -20.22
CA SER A 88 -15.30 -10.21 -21.30
C SER A 88 -14.70 -9.34 -22.41
N LYS A 89 -15.31 -8.19 -22.73
CA LYS A 89 -14.78 -7.26 -23.73
C LYS A 89 -13.47 -6.62 -23.26
N ILE A 90 -13.43 -6.15 -22.01
CA ILE A 90 -12.25 -5.46 -21.46
C ILE A 90 -11.12 -6.44 -21.17
N ALA A 91 -11.44 -7.62 -20.63
CA ALA A 91 -10.46 -8.66 -20.33
C ALA A 91 -9.69 -9.16 -21.58
N LYS A 92 -10.26 -9.01 -22.78
CA LYS A 92 -9.56 -9.32 -24.05
C LYS A 92 -8.54 -8.27 -24.48
N MET A 93 -8.64 -7.04 -23.96
CA MET A 93 -7.83 -5.89 -24.39
C MET A 93 -6.74 -5.51 -23.37
N GLN A 94 -6.79 -6.07 -22.17
CA GLN A 94 -5.97 -5.66 -21.03
C GLN A 94 -5.31 -6.87 -20.39
N ASP A 95 -4.13 -6.68 -19.78
CA ASP A 95 -3.47 -7.75 -19.01
C ASP A 95 -4.38 -8.17 -17.84
N PRO A 96 -4.76 -9.46 -17.73
CA PRO A 96 -5.56 -9.96 -16.61
C PRO A 96 -4.98 -9.61 -15.23
N LYS A 97 -3.65 -9.46 -15.11
CA LYS A 97 -2.99 -9.10 -13.86
C LYS A 97 -3.24 -7.65 -13.43
N ARG A 98 -3.68 -6.77 -14.34
CA ARG A 98 -4.04 -5.39 -14.01
C ARG A 98 -5.52 -5.24 -13.66
N ILE A 99 -6.34 -6.27 -13.90
CA ILE A 99 -7.80 -6.19 -13.76
C ILE A 99 -8.23 -6.76 -12.41
N VAL A 100 -9.12 -6.03 -11.73
CA VAL A 100 -9.84 -6.54 -10.56
C VAL A 100 -11.33 -6.27 -10.75
N LEU A 101 -12.14 -7.30 -10.58
CA LEU A 101 -13.60 -7.21 -10.62
C LEU A 101 -14.10 -6.70 -9.28
N CYS A 102 -14.98 -5.70 -9.26
CA CYS A 102 -15.51 -5.21 -7.99
C CYS A 102 -16.97 -4.71 -8.04
N SER A 103 -17.60 -4.70 -6.87
CA SER A 103 -18.86 -4.00 -6.62
C SER A 103 -18.71 -3.08 -5.41
N ALA A 104 -18.49 -1.80 -5.70
CA ALA A 104 -18.37 -0.78 -4.65
C ALA A 104 -19.69 -0.59 -3.88
N ILE A 105 -20.84 -0.78 -4.54
CA ILE A 105 -22.15 -0.64 -3.88
C ILE A 105 -22.41 -1.77 -2.89
N SER A 106 -22.03 -3.01 -3.25
CA SER A 106 -22.11 -4.15 -2.34
C SER A 106 -21.21 -3.97 -1.12
N GLU A 107 -19.97 -3.49 -1.32
CA GLU A 107 -19.05 -3.22 -0.20
C GLU A 107 -19.60 -2.15 0.75
N VAL A 108 -20.08 -1.03 0.22
CA VAL A 108 -20.67 0.04 1.05
C VAL A 108 -21.90 -0.45 1.81
N PHE A 109 -22.73 -1.29 1.18
CA PHE A 109 -23.92 -1.86 1.80
C PHE A 109 -23.56 -2.78 2.97
N LEU A 110 -22.64 -3.74 2.77
CA LEU A 110 -22.20 -4.66 3.82
C LEU A 110 -21.54 -3.93 4.99
N ARG A 111 -20.64 -2.96 4.70
CA ARG A 111 -20.01 -2.13 5.75
C ARG A 111 -21.03 -1.34 6.57
N LYS A 112 -22.08 -0.84 5.92
CA LYS A 112 -23.16 -0.12 6.60
C LYS A 112 -23.95 -1.04 7.54
N LEU A 113 -24.31 -2.24 7.08
CA LEU A 113 -25.03 -3.22 7.90
C LEU A 113 -24.20 -3.69 9.09
N ALA A 114 -22.91 -3.95 8.87
CA ALA A 114 -21.98 -4.33 9.94
C ALA A 114 -21.88 -3.23 11.00
N LYS A 115 -21.71 -1.97 10.58
CA LYS A 115 -21.67 -0.82 11.50
C LYS A 115 -22.97 -0.64 12.28
N GLN A 116 -24.11 -1.00 11.70
CA GLN A 116 -25.42 -0.91 12.34
C GLN A 116 -25.73 -2.11 13.26
N GLY A 117 -24.88 -3.14 13.24
CA GLY A 117 -25.03 -4.36 14.02
C GLY A 117 -26.05 -5.34 13.45
N PHE A 118 -26.28 -5.34 12.13
CA PHE A 118 -27.22 -6.26 11.47
C PHE A 118 -26.54 -7.53 10.93
N VAL A 119 -25.26 -7.45 10.59
CA VAL A 119 -24.47 -8.57 10.07
C VAL A 119 -23.08 -8.56 10.68
N LYS A 120 -22.44 -9.72 10.74
CA LYS A 120 -21.01 -9.85 10.98
C LYS A 120 -20.33 -9.95 9.63
N TYR A 121 -19.55 -8.93 9.28
CA TYR A 121 -18.83 -8.86 8.01
C TYR A 121 -17.43 -8.28 8.24
N THR A 122 -16.44 -8.93 7.65
CA THR A 122 -15.06 -8.43 7.58
C THR A 122 -14.80 -7.93 6.17
N GLU A 123 -14.28 -6.71 6.02
CA GLU A 123 -14.02 -6.09 4.71
C GLU A 123 -13.16 -7.00 3.82
N GLY A 124 -13.65 -7.29 2.61
CA GLY A 124 -12.98 -8.17 1.64
C GLY A 124 -13.20 -9.66 1.87
N SER A 125 -13.95 -10.05 2.90
CA SER A 125 -14.36 -11.45 3.11
C SER A 125 -15.44 -11.87 2.10
N GLU A 126 -15.49 -13.17 1.84
CA GLU A 126 -16.59 -13.81 1.13
C GLU A 126 -17.79 -14.10 2.06
N PHE A 127 -17.56 -14.10 3.37
CA PHE A 127 -18.54 -14.49 4.38
C PHE A 127 -19.26 -13.28 4.97
N VAL A 128 -20.59 -13.41 5.07
CA VAL A 128 -21.48 -12.45 5.73
C VAL A 128 -22.44 -13.26 6.58
N ASP A 129 -22.27 -13.20 7.90
CA ASP A 129 -23.09 -13.95 8.84
C ASP A 129 -24.21 -13.05 9.37
N THR A 130 -25.44 -13.54 9.29
CA THR A 130 -26.60 -12.93 9.93
C THR A 130 -26.78 -13.44 11.35
N ARG A 131 -27.70 -12.83 12.11
CA ARG A 131 -28.08 -13.32 13.45
C ARG A 131 -28.51 -14.79 13.40
N GLU A 132 -29.29 -15.17 12.40
CA GLU A 132 -29.84 -16.52 12.23
C GLU A 132 -28.72 -17.53 11.92
N ASP A 133 -27.78 -17.16 11.06
CA ASP A 133 -26.60 -17.97 10.74
C ASP A 133 -25.76 -18.25 12.00
N LEU A 134 -25.48 -17.21 12.79
CA LEU A 134 -24.71 -17.35 14.03
C LEU A 134 -25.42 -18.20 15.09
N ILE A 135 -26.75 -18.11 15.19
CA ILE A 135 -27.54 -18.97 16.08
C ILE A 135 -27.46 -20.44 15.61
N ALA A 136 -27.56 -20.68 14.31
CA ALA A 136 -27.40 -22.02 13.74
C ALA A 136 -26.00 -22.60 14.00
N ASP A 137 -24.97 -21.74 14.00
CA ASP A 137 -23.58 -22.10 14.31
C ASP A 137 -23.30 -22.26 15.82
N GLY A 138 -24.30 -22.08 16.67
CA GLY A 138 -24.23 -22.36 18.10
C GLY A 138 -23.97 -21.15 19.01
N ASP A 139 -24.10 -19.91 18.50
CA ASP A 139 -24.11 -18.70 19.31
C ASP A 139 -25.56 -18.35 19.72
N PRO A 140 -25.98 -18.64 20.97
CA PRO A 140 -27.37 -18.46 21.39
C PRO A 140 -27.87 -17.00 21.33
N ASP A 141 -26.96 -16.02 21.37
CA ASP A 141 -27.27 -14.59 21.29
C ASP A 141 -27.14 -14.05 19.86
N GLY A 142 -26.81 -14.90 18.88
CA GLY A 142 -26.61 -14.54 17.47
C GLY A 142 -25.55 -13.46 17.29
N GLY A 143 -24.48 -13.52 18.08
CA GLY A 143 -23.38 -12.54 18.07
C GLY A 143 -23.78 -11.14 18.54
N GLY A 144 -24.93 -10.98 19.21
CA GLY A 144 -25.48 -9.68 19.59
C GLY A 144 -26.00 -8.86 18.39
N LEU A 145 -26.23 -9.51 17.25
CA LEU A 145 -26.74 -8.85 16.05
C LEU A 145 -28.25 -8.56 16.17
N LYS A 146 -28.67 -7.47 15.54
CA LYS A 146 -30.08 -7.09 15.42
C LYS A 146 -30.80 -8.00 14.42
N GLU A 147 -32.09 -8.20 14.66
CA GLU A 147 -32.94 -8.88 13.69
C GLU A 147 -33.04 -8.08 12.38
N LEU A 148 -33.01 -8.80 11.27
CA LEU A 148 -33.16 -8.26 9.93
C LEU A 148 -34.64 -8.22 9.56
N ASP A 149 -35.07 -7.17 8.85
CA ASP A 149 -36.37 -7.18 8.19
C ASP A 149 -36.31 -8.06 6.92
N GLU A 150 -37.46 -8.56 6.46
CA GLU A 150 -37.53 -9.46 5.31
C GLU A 150 -36.98 -8.82 4.01
N LYS A 151 -37.08 -7.50 3.89
CA LYS A 151 -36.57 -6.76 2.74
C LYS A 151 -35.04 -6.72 2.72
N LEU A 152 -34.40 -6.57 3.87
CA LEU A 152 -32.95 -6.59 4.04
C LEU A 152 -32.42 -8.01 3.89
N LYS A 153 -33.09 -9.03 4.45
CA LYS A 153 -32.73 -10.43 4.22
C LYS A 153 -32.67 -10.75 2.73
N THR A 154 -33.75 -10.44 2.01
CA THR A 154 -33.81 -10.65 0.55
C THR A 154 -32.68 -9.91 -0.19
N ARG A 155 -32.33 -8.69 0.24
CA ARG A 155 -31.24 -7.92 -0.37
C ARG A 155 -29.86 -8.52 -0.09
N ILE A 156 -29.64 -9.04 1.11
CA ILE A 156 -28.38 -9.70 1.49
C ILE A 156 -28.22 -10.99 0.68
N GLU A 157 -29.26 -11.81 0.58
CA GLU A 157 -29.23 -13.06 -0.19
C GLU A 157 -28.98 -12.81 -1.68
N ASN A 158 -29.69 -11.85 -2.30
CA ASN A 158 -29.42 -11.45 -3.68
C ASN A 158 -27.96 -10.98 -3.88
N LEU A 159 -27.39 -10.26 -2.92
CA LEU A 159 -26.01 -9.81 -2.98
C LEU A 159 -25.03 -10.99 -2.83
N LYS A 160 -25.29 -11.93 -1.92
CA LYS A 160 -24.49 -13.16 -1.76
C LYS A 160 -24.44 -13.92 -3.09
N ASP A 161 -25.58 -14.15 -3.72
CA ASP A 161 -25.68 -14.88 -5.00
C ASP A 161 -25.02 -14.15 -6.16
N MET A 162 -25.33 -12.86 -6.35
CA MET A 162 -24.85 -12.11 -7.51
C MET A 162 -23.38 -11.75 -7.42
N VAL A 163 -22.84 -11.56 -6.21
CA VAL A 163 -21.50 -11.02 -5.99
C VAL A 163 -20.59 -11.99 -5.25
N LEU A 164 -20.94 -12.38 -4.01
CA LEU A 164 -20.00 -13.09 -3.13
C LEU A 164 -19.75 -14.53 -3.59
N TYR A 165 -20.78 -15.33 -3.86
CA TYR A 165 -20.60 -16.71 -4.34
C TYR A 165 -20.00 -16.77 -5.75
N ARG A 166 -20.28 -15.75 -6.56
CA ARG A 166 -19.82 -15.71 -7.96
C ARG A 166 -18.37 -15.27 -8.09
N PHE A 167 -17.94 -14.29 -7.31
CA PHE A 167 -16.64 -13.63 -7.45
C PHE A 167 -15.73 -13.79 -6.22
N GLY A 168 -16.21 -14.42 -5.15
CA GLY A 168 -15.48 -14.67 -3.90
C GLY A 168 -15.30 -13.45 -3.00
N SER A 169 -15.62 -12.24 -3.45
CA SER A 169 -15.66 -11.04 -2.59
C SER A 169 -16.33 -9.89 -3.34
N THR A 170 -16.44 -8.74 -2.69
CA THR A 170 -16.82 -7.49 -3.37
C THR A 170 -15.69 -6.91 -4.24
N GLY A 171 -14.46 -7.41 -4.13
CA GLY A 171 -13.30 -7.00 -4.92
C GLY A 171 -12.69 -5.64 -4.58
N VAL A 172 -13.31 -4.82 -3.74
CA VAL A 172 -12.80 -3.47 -3.40
C VAL A 172 -11.48 -3.58 -2.63
N VAL A 173 -11.41 -4.45 -1.63
CA VAL A 173 -10.16 -4.69 -0.87
C VAL A 173 -9.09 -5.29 -1.76
N GLN A 174 -9.47 -6.17 -2.69
CA GLN A 174 -8.54 -6.76 -3.66
C GLN A 174 -7.92 -5.70 -4.60
N VAL A 175 -8.66 -4.66 -4.98
CA VAL A 175 -8.10 -3.51 -5.74
C VAL A 175 -6.99 -2.83 -4.94
N LEU A 176 -7.22 -2.58 -3.65
CA LEU A 176 -6.25 -1.94 -2.78
C LEU A 176 -5.02 -2.82 -2.53
N GLN A 177 -5.22 -4.11 -2.30
CA GLN A 177 -4.15 -5.10 -2.17
C GLN A 177 -3.29 -5.14 -3.43
N ARG A 178 -3.91 -5.25 -4.61
CA ARG A 178 -3.19 -5.25 -5.89
C ARG A 178 -2.42 -3.95 -6.12
N ALA A 179 -2.99 -2.80 -5.72
CA ALA A 179 -2.29 -1.52 -5.82
C ALA A 179 -1.06 -1.46 -4.90
N ALA A 180 -1.17 -1.98 -3.68
CA ALA A 180 -0.05 -2.06 -2.74
C ALA A 180 1.05 -3.02 -3.25
N GLU A 181 0.67 -4.18 -3.76
CA GLU A 181 1.58 -5.16 -4.38
C GLU A 181 2.32 -4.56 -5.58
N LEU A 182 1.57 -3.87 -6.45
CA LEU A 182 2.09 -3.25 -7.66
C LEU A 182 3.11 -2.14 -7.36
N LEU A 183 2.88 -1.40 -6.26
CA LEU A 183 3.83 -0.41 -5.75
C LEU A 183 5.00 -1.03 -4.97
N GLY A 184 4.99 -2.36 -4.77
CA GLY A 184 5.99 -3.09 -3.99
C GLY A 184 6.04 -2.63 -2.54
N LEU A 185 4.88 -2.33 -1.95
CA LEU A 185 4.79 -1.88 -0.57
C LEU A 185 4.86 -3.06 0.40
N VAL A 186 5.61 -2.89 1.48
CA VAL A 186 5.74 -3.84 2.59
C VAL A 186 5.03 -3.24 3.80
N PRO A 187 4.03 -3.92 4.37
CA PRO A 187 3.42 -3.52 5.63
C PRO A 187 4.38 -3.77 6.78
N VAL A 188 4.49 -2.78 7.67
CA VAL A 188 5.28 -2.85 8.90
C VAL A 188 4.38 -2.49 10.06
N PHE A 189 4.40 -3.31 11.10
CA PHE A 189 3.60 -3.15 12.30
C PHE A 189 4.50 -2.72 13.45
N PRO A 190 4.65 -1.40 13.69
CA PRO A 190 5.38 -0.91 14.84
C PRO A 190 4.62 -1.26 16.13
N VAL A 191 5.31 -1.95 17.04
CA VAL A 191 4.79 -2.32 18.36
C VAL A 191 5.64 -1.68 19.45
N ARG A 192 5.12 -1.53 20.66
CA ARG A 192 5.87 -1.14 21.87
C ARG A 192 6.33 -2.32 22.71
N ASN A 193 5.73 -3.48 22.50
CA ASN A 193 6.09 -4.69 23.22
C ASN A 193 5.95 -5.86 22.23
N VAL A 194 7.07 -6.53 21.93
CA VAL A 194 7.09 -7.65 20.97
C VAL A 194 6.31 -8.86 21.50
N GLY A 195 6.26 -9.07 22.81
CA GLY A 195 5.52 -10.17 23.42
C GLY A 195 4.00 -9.95 23.40
N ALA A 196 3.55 -8.73 23.71
CA ALA A 196 2.12 -8.39 23.72
C ALA A 196 1.60 -7.89 22.36
N LEU A 197 2.49 -7.56 21.42
CA LEU A 197 2.20 -7.02 20.10
C LEU A 197 1.34 -5.75 20.12
N THR A 198 1.41 -4.99 21.22
CA THR A 198 0.61 -3.80 21.48
C THR A 198 1.29 -2.53 20.98
N GLY A 199 0.49 -1.58 20.49
CA GLY A 199 0.94 -0.28 20.00
C GLY A 199 1.06 0.79 21.10
N THR A 200 1.45 2.00 20.69
CA THR A 200 1.62 3.15 21.60
C THR A 200 0.29 3.63 22.19
N GLY A 201 -0.01 3.34 23.46
CA GLY A 201 -1.19 3.88 24.15
C GLY A 201 -2.50 3.13 23.86
N SER A 202 -2.42 1.85 23.46
CA SER A 202 -3.58 0.98 23.35
C SER A 202 -3.22 -0.46 23.71
N GLU A 203 -4.13 -1.17 24.37
CA GLU A 203 -4.02 -2.62 24.60
C GLU A 203 -4.36 -3.45 23.34
N LYS A 204 -4.75 -2.79 22.24
CA LYS A 204 -5.05 -3.46 20.97
C LYS A 204 -3.76 -3.93 20.30
N VAL A 205 -3.76 -5.20 19.92
CA VAL A 205 -2.71 -5.87 19.15
C VAL A 205 -2.66 -5.30 17.72
N PHE A 206 -1.45 -5.05 17.20
CA PHE A 206 -1.19 -4.54 15.84
C PHE A 206 -2.04 -3.32 15.44
N ARG A 207 -2.15 -2.35 16.36
CA ARG A 207 -2.95 -1.14 16.09
C ARG A 207 -2.44 -0.35 14.87
N ASP A 208 -1.13 -0.19 14.76
CA ASP A 208 -0.51 0.67 13.77
C ASP A 208 0.07 -0.16 12.63
N CYS A 209 -0.09 0.31 11.39
CA CYS A 209 0.51 -0.27 10.20
C CYS A 209 1.07 0.85 9.30
N VAL A 210 2.33 0.71 8.91
CA VAL A 210 3.05 1.65 8.06
C VAL A 210 3.48 0.93 6.79
N LEU A 211 3.22 1.52 5.62
CA LEU A 211 3.65 0.96 4.34
C LEU A 211 5.01 1.56 3.94
N VAL A 212 6.00 0.70 3.73
CA VAL A 212 7.34 1.09 3.22
C VAL A 212 7.60 0.48 1.85
N LYS A 213 8.56 1.00 1.10
CA LYS A 213 8.91 0.42 -0.20
C LYS A 213 9.75 -0.83 0.02
N LYS A 214 9.65 -1.80 -0.89
CA LYS A 214 10.55 -2.94 -0.92
C LYS A 214 12.01 -2.48 -0.95
N GLY A 215 12.84 -3.09 -0.10
CA GLY A 215 14.25 -2.73 0.05
C GLY A 215 14.52 -1.60 1.04
N THR A 216 13.50 -1.08 1.73
CA THR A 216 13.70 -0.15 2.86
C THR A 216 14.41 -0.88 4.01
N THR A 217 15.43 -0.22 4.59
CA THR A 217 16.18 -0.74 5.74
C THR A 217 15.43 -0.53 7.05
N VAL A 218 15.81 -1.25 8.09
CA VAL A 218 15.25 -1.10 9.45
C VAL A 218 15.43 0.33 9.95
N ALA A 219 16.60 0.95 9.76
CA ALA A 219 16.83 2.34 10.15
C ALA A 219 15.96 3.35 9.38
N GLU A 220 15.78 3.16 8.07
CA GLU A 220 14.87 3.99 7.28
C GLU A 220 13.41 3.83 7.71
N CYS A 221 13.01 2.61 8.06
CA CYS A 221 11.68 2.33 8.60
C CYS A 221 11.49 2.99 9.97
N ALA A 222 12.48 2.87 10.87
CA ALA A 222 12.49 3.52 12.17
C ALA A 222 12.30 5.04 12.05
N ARG A 223 13.03 5.69 11.13
CA ARG A 223 12.88 7.12 10.86
C ARG A 223 11.47 7.49 10.37
N LYS A 224 10.82 6.63 9.58
CA LYS A 224 9.43 6.88 9.15
C LYS A 224 8.43 6.77 10.30
N VAL A 225 8.65 5.86 11.23
CA VAL A 225 7.74 5.61 12.36
C VAL A 225 7.96 6.64 13.48
N MET A 226 9.21 6.97 13.79
CA MET A 226 9.59 7.77 14.96
C MET A 226 10.08 9.19 14.63
N GLY A 227 10.25 9.53 13.35
CA GLY A 227 10.84 10.81 12.93
C GLY A 227 12.35 10.86 13.19
N ASP A 228 12.85 12.03 13.59
CA ASP A 228 14.28 12.29 13.83
C ASP A 228 14.77 11.83 15.21
N ALA A 229 13.97 11.03 15.92
CA ALA A 229 14.32 10.55 17.25
C ALA A 229 15.48 9.53 17.18
N PRO A 230 16.49 9.63 18.07
CA PRO A 230 17.66 8.76 18.03
C PRO A 230 17.28 7.31 18.35
N LEU A 231 17.59 6.41 17.42
CA LEU A 231 17.36 4.97 17.54
C LEU A 231 18.47 4.33 18.37
N ALA A 232 18.11 3.57 19.41
CA ALA A 232 19.07 2.81 20.21
C ALA A 232 19.29 1.40 19.67
N TYR A 233 18.19 0.66 19.44
CA TYR A 233 18.18 -0.64 18.79
C TYR A 233 16.76 -1.00 18.36
N VAL A 234 16.65 -1.99 17.47
CA VAL A 234 15.37 -2.55 17.01
C VAL A 234 15.28 -4.01 17.41
N GLU A 235 14.12 -4.41 17.93
CA GLU A 235 13.80 -5.81 18.18
C GLU A 235 12.75 -6.27 17.16
N GLY A 236 13.05 -7.37 16.48
CA GLY A 236 12.10 -8.05 15.60
C GLY A 236 11.23 -9.04 16.38
N ALA A 237 10.39 -9.77 15.66
CA ALA A 237 9.58 -10.84 16.22
C ALA A 237 10.44 -11.82 17.04
N GLY A 238 9.96 -12.19 18.24
CA GLY A 238 10.69 -13.06 19.18
C GLY A 238 11.71 -12.35 20.08
N GLY A 239 11.78 -11.01 20.06
CA GLY A 239 12.66 -10.23 20.94
C GLY A 239 14.13 -10.27 20.51
N VAL A 240 14.39 -10.62 19.25
CA VAL A 240 15.75 -10.70 18.70
C VAL A 240 16.15 -9.32 18.16
N ARG A 241 17.36 -8.86 18.50
CA ARG A 241 17.89 -7.61 17.96
C ARG A 241 18.17 -7.72 16.47
N VAL A 242 17.73 -6.71 15.73
CA VAL A 242 17.88 -6.64 14.27
C VAL A 242 18.85 -5.53 13.93
N SER A 243 19.72 -5.79 12.95
CA SER A 243 20.66 -4.78 12.43
C SER A 243 19.91 -3.65 11.73
N GLU A 244 20.42 -2.43 11.87
CA GLU A 244 19.89 -1.23 11.20
C GLU A 244 19.91 -1.33 9.67
N ASP A 245 20.92 -2.03 9.12
CA ASP A 245 21.08 -2.26 7.68
C ASP A 245 20.22 -3.43 7.16
N ALA A 246 19.55 -4.17 8.05
CA ALA A 246 18.69 -5.27 7.63
C ALA A 246 17.51 -4.74 6.81
N ILE A 247 17.06 -5.54 5.84
CA ILE A 247 15.93 -5.20 5.00
C ILE A 247 14.62 -5.63 5.67
N VAL A 248 13.62 -4.76 5.56
CA VAL A 248 12.25 -5.05 6.00
C VAL A 248 11.49 -5.72 4.86
N SER A 249 10.89 -6.88 5.14
CA SER A 249 10.11 -7.67 4.18
C SER A 249 8.99 -8.46 4.88
N VAL A 250 7.97 -8.89 4.15
CA VAL A 250 6.87 -9.67 4.73
C VAL A 250 7.42 -10.96 5.34
N GLY A 251 7.12 -11.22 6.61
CA GLY A 251 7.63 -12.33 7.41
C GLY A 251 9.05 -12.16 7.96
N SER A 252 9.71 -11.03 7.69
CA SER A 252 11.07 -10.75 8.17
C SER A 252 11.26 -9.27 8.49
N ASN A 253 11.34 -8.98 9.78
CA ASN A 253 11.45 -7.62 10.35
C ASN A 253 10.24 -6.71 10.08
N ASP A 254 9.10 -7.27 9.65
CA ASP A 254 7.82 -6.58 9.44
C ASP A 254 7.04 -6.32 10.73
N VAL A 255 7.37 -7.02 11.82
CA VAL A 255 6.98 -6.65 13.18
C VAL A 255 8.21 -6.15 13.91
N SER A 256 8.20 -4.87 14.29
CA SER A 256 9.37 -4.21 14.88
C SER A 256 9.00 -3.39 16.12
N PHE A 257 9.77 -3.57 17.18
CA PHE A 257 9.80 -2.68 18.34
C PHE A 257 11.03 -1.77 18.25
N PHE A 258 10.78 -0.47 18.29
CA PHE A 258 11.83 0.54 18.22
C PHE A 258 12.11 1.10 19.61
N VAL A 259 13.36 0.96 20.07
CA VAL A 259 13.80 1.54 21.34
C VAL A 259 14.53 2.85 21.06
N LEU A 260 14.06 3.93 21.67
CA LEU A 260 14.69 5.23 21.59
C LEU A 260 15.86 5.32 22.57
N PHE A 261 16.89 6.08 22.20
CA PHE A 261 17.76 6.67 23.20
C PHE A 261 16.93 7.68 24.00
N MET A 262 16.35 7.22 25.10
CA MET A 262 16.07 8.13 26.19
C MET A 262 17.44 8.56 26.72
N PHE A 263 17.87 9.77 26.36
CA PHE A 263 18.75 10.49 27.28
C PHE A 263 17.95 10.59 28.57
N ASN A 264 18.23 9.69 29.51
CA ASN A 264 17.69 9.80 30.85
C ASN A 264 18.04 11.21 31.32
N SER A 265 17.03 12.03 31.59
CA SER A 265 17.21 13.35 32.20
C SER A 265 17.95 13.26 33.54
N LEU A 266 18.06 12.04 34.10
CA LEU A 266 18.90 11.71 35.26
C LEU A 266 20.40 11.73 34.95
N THR A 267 20.88 11.31 33.79
CA THR A 267 22.35 11.29 33.52
C THR A 267 22.92 12.67 33.25
N PHE A 268 22.12 13.63 32.78
CA PHE A 268 22.55 15.01 32.62
C PHE A 268 22.62 15.75 33.96
N LEU A 269 21.69 15.46 34.88
CA LEU A 269 21.76 15.97 36.25
C LEU A 269 22.92 15.33 37.04
N ASP A 270 23.19 14.03 36.83
CA ASP A 270 24.32 13.35 37.49
C ASP A 270 25.68 13.85 36.98
N LEU A 271 25.82 14.17 35.69
CA LEU A 271 27.03 14.81 35.15
C LEU A 271 27.23 16.22 35.71
N ILE A 272 26.15 16.99 35.89
CA ILE A 272 26.19 18.32 36.50
C ILE A 272 26.49 18.23 38.00
N LEU A 273 25.91 17.25 38.71
CA LEU A 273 26.14 17.03 40.14
C LEU A 273 27.56 16.52 40.44
N GLN A 274 28.10 15.61 39.61
CA GLN A 274 29.49 15.16 39.71
C GLN A 274 30.49 16.30 39.38
N GLY A 275 30.18 17.11 38.36
CA GLY A 275 30.96 18.32 38.05
C GLY A 275 30.92 19.36 39.16
N TRP A 276 29.79 19.51 39.86
CA TRP A 276 29.64 20.47 40.96
C TRP A 276 30.28 19.99 42.27
N GLN A 277 30.27 18.68 42.56
CA GLN A 277 30.98 18.11 43.70
C GLN A 277 32.50 18.15 43.52
N SER A 278 33.01 18.00 42.30
CA SER A 278 34.44 18.14 41.99
C SER A 278 34.95 19.59 42.05
N MET A 279 34.07 20.59 42.05
CA MET A 279 34.43 22.01 42.19
C MET A 279 34.35 22.54 43.63
N LYS A 280 33.96 21.68 44.59
CA LYS A 280 33.91 22.00 46.03
C LYS A 280 34.91 21.22 46.88
N GLY A 281 35.89 20.58 46.26
CA GLY A 281 37.07 19.99 46.90
C GLY A 281 38.32 20.80 46.58
#